data_AF-A0A3E2HKB3-F1
#
_entry.id   AF-A0A3E2HKB3-F1
#
_cell.length_a   1.000
_cell.length_b   1.000
_cell.length_c   1.000
_cell.angle_alpha   90.00
_cell.angle_beta   90.00
_cell.angle_gamma   90.00
#
_symmetry.space_group_name_H-M   'P 1'
#
loop_
_entity.id
_entity.type
_entity.pdbx_description
1 polymer ?
#
loop_
_entity_poly.entity_id
_entity_poly.type
_entity_poly.pdbx_seq_one_letter_code
_entity_poly.pdbx_strand_id
1 'polypeptide(L)'
;MLGVSRQVLRAQCTTIPLAVAAAAITVGAYNLPEGNLLPVIRPYTPVSDLSEPGFIDLAIKRYPKGKASIQIHSLSPGDSLFFLGSIKGYPWKLNEFRHITLIAGGAGITPMYQLIRGIFKNPNEKTRVTLIFGINSDSDALFRDEFAKYEKEFPDRFKVVYTVSHPSERSPDCKGYITKDLLHQVMPDSTEKSEKVFICGPPAMEASLLSSSRRGLSSQGVMAEIPSSARIAQMIGITGSFFLSGAISSLSIITVPALLESSATTPLLLQQWRSVFRKGAARAPVVAVVAGVAYGYATYLQSKQDQEYKFTIAAALTTIAIVPFTLIFMSKTNNTLLAGAAGISAIRSDETKTLLIKWLRLNAIRSLLPLVGGMLELWNIAIRSLGANLKSISFQNL
;
A
#
# COMPACT_ATOMS: atom_id res chain seq x y z
N MET A 1 9.13 32.30 13.41
CA MET A 1 7.94 32.35 12.54
C MET A 1 8.27 31.60 11.25
N LEU A 2 7.89 30.33 11.12
CA LEU A 2 8.09 29.57 9.88
C LEU A 2 6.80 29.66 9.07
N GLY A 3 6.74 30.61 8.14
CA GLY A 3 5.64 30.77 7.20
C GLY A 3 5.44 29.47 6.42
N VAL A 4 4.25 28.90 6.52
CA VAL A 4 3.84 27.80 5.66
C VAL A 4 3.61 28.38 4.27
N SER A 5 4.54 28.16 3.35
CA SER A 5 4.33 28.45 1.93
C SER A 5 3.32 27.46 1.36
N ARG A 6 2.45 27.97 0.48
CA ARG A 6 1.48 27.18 -0.28
C ARG A 6 1.71 27.43 -1.74
N GLN A 7 1.55 26.38 -2.52
CA GLN A 7 1.60 26.43 -3.96
C GLN A 7 0.42 25.64 -4.51
N VAL A 8 -0.32 26.26 -5.43
CA VAL A 8 -1.20 25.55 -6.34
C VAL A 8 -0.36 25.22 -7.56
N LEU A 9 -0.11 23.93 -7.78
CA LEU A 9 0.62 23.45 -8.94
C LEU A 9 -0.38 23.01 -10.01
N ARG A 10 -0.31 23.63 -11.20
CA ARG A 10 -1.02 23.19 -12.39
C ARG A 10 -0.11 22.31 -13.24
N ALA A 11 -0.47 21.04 -13.44
CA ALA A 11 0.28 20.11 -14.28
C ALA A 11 -0.51 19.79 -15.55
N GLN A 12 0.11 19.94 -16.73
CA GLN A 12 -0.48 19.51 -17.99
C GLN A 12 -0.41 17.99 -18.12
N CYS A 13 -1.52 17.36 -18.48
CA CYS A 13 -1.65 15.90 -18.54
C CYS A 13 -2.04 15.45 -19.94
N THR A 14 -1.19 14.63 -20.57
CA THR A 14 -1.36 14.19 -21.96
C THR A 14 -2.08 12.85 -22.10
N THR A 15 -2.24 12.05 -21.04
CA THR A 15 -2.64 10.62 -21.18
C THR A 15 -3.54 10.04 -20.08
N ILE A 16 -3.97 10.79 -19.07
CA ILE A 16 -4.79 10.22 -17.97
C ILE A 16 -6.29 10.44 -18.24
N PRO A 17 -7.10 9.38 -18.41
CA PRO A 17 -8.56 9.49 -18.36
C PRO A 17 -8.98 9.83 -16.93
N LEU A 18 -9.44 11.07 -16.71
CA LEU A 18 -9.65 11.64 -15.38
C LEU A 18 -11.00 11.23 -14.76
N ALA A 19 -11.07 10.01 -14.22
CA ALA A 19 -12.05 9.64 -13.20
C ALA A 19 -11.29 9.41 -11.88
N VAL A 20 -10.85 10.49 -11.22
CA VAL A 20 -9.80 10.43 -10.16
C VAL A 20 -10.28 11.03 -8.84
N ALA A 21 -10.18 10.27 -7.74
CA ALA A 21 -10.38 10.84 -6.41
C ALA A 21 -9.06 11.27 -5.72
N ALA A 22 -7.92 10.73 -6.16
CA ALA A 22 -6.59 11.22 -5.81
C ALA A 22 -5.55 10.80 -6.87
N ALA A 23 -4.55 11.64 -7.15
CA ALA A 23 -3.44 11.32 -8.03
C ALA A 23 -2.25 10.82 -7.19
N ALA A 24 -1.73 9.62 -7.47
CA ALA A 24 -0.48 9.16 -6.88
C ALA A 24 0.68 9.86 -7.58
N ILE A 25 1.29 10.86 -6.94
CA ILE A 25 2.41 11.61 -7.51
C ILE A 25 3.70 10.96 -7.03
N THR A 26 4.53 10.55 -7.98
CA THR A 26 5.92 10.20 -7.67
C THR A 26 6.72 11.47 -7.71
N VAL A 27 7.27 11.87 -6.57
CA VAL A 27 8.18 13.00 -6.48
C VAL A 27 9.57 12.43 -6.24
N GLY A 28 10.45 12.61 -7.22
CA GLY A 28 11.83 12.14 -7.13
C GLY A 28 12.24 11.16 -8.21
N ALA A 29 12.06 11.50 -9.49
CA ALA A 29 12.75 10.79 -10.56
C ALA A 29 13.70 11.66 -11.39
N TYR A 30 13.67 13.00 -11.34
CA TYR A 30 14.53 13.79 -12.23
C TYR A 30 15.34 14.93 -11.64
N ASN A 31 15.20 15.26 -10.35
CA ASN A 31 16.07 16.24 -9.69
C ASN A 31 16.52 15.69 -8.33
N LEU A 32 17.44 14.73 -8.35
CA LEU A 32 18.22 14.36 -7.18
C LEU A 32 19.49 15.24 -7.15
N PRO A 33 19.53 16.30 -6.34
CA PRO A 33 20.81 16.69 -5.75
C PRO A 33 21.23 15.54 -4.83
N GLU A 34 22.37 14.92 -5.15
CA GLU A 34 23.19 14.01 -4.36
C GLU A 34 22.51 13.33 -3.13
N GLY A 35 22.20 12.03 -3.24
CA GLY A 35 22.25 11.14 -2.06
C GLY A 35 20.98 10.39 -1.60
N ASN A 36 19.81 10.50 -2.26
CA ASN A 36 18.68 9.59 -1.97
C ASN A 36 18.50 8.55 -3.08
N LEU A 37 18.86 7.29 -2.81
CA LEU A 37 18.79 6.18 -3.79
C LEU A 37 17.37 5.76 -4.23
N LEU A 38 16.30 6.27 -3.61
CA LEU A 38 14.93 5.79 -3.82
C LEU A 38 13.91 6.92 -4.05
N PRO A 39 12.96 6.76 -5.00
CA PRO A 39 11.92 7.75 -5.28
C PRO A 39 10.94 7.90 -4.11
N VAL A 40 10.45 9.13 -3.87
CA VAL A 40 9.46 9.40 -2.81
C VAL A 40 8.06 9.50 -3.43
N ILE A 41 7.28 8.42 -3.29
CA ILE A 41 5.90 8.39 -3.77
C ILE A 41 4.96 8.99 -2.71
N ARG A 42 4.11 9.94 -3.09
CA ARG A 42 3.10 10.54 -2.21
C ARG A 42 1.77 10.76 -2.94
N PRO A 43 0.63 10.40 -2.32
CA PRO A 43 -0.67 10.73 -2.88
C PRO A 43 -0.97 12.21 -2.67
N TYR A 44 -1.54 12.85 -3.70
CA TYR A 44 -2.11 14.19 -3.62
C TYR A 44 -3.47 14.19 -4.33
N THR A 45 -4.49 14.74 -3.68
CA THR A 45 -5.81 14.87 -4.29
C THR A 45 -5.87 16.11 -5.18
N PRO A 46 -6.19 15.97 -6.49
CA PRO A 46 -6.50 17.10 -7.34
C PRO A 46 -7.66 17.92 -6.79
N VAL A 47 -7.58 19.23 -6.98
CA VAL A 47 -8.64 20.20 -6.62
C VAL A 47 -9.26 20.86 -7.86
N SER A 48 -8.72 20.56 -9.05
CA SER A 48 -9.29 20.93 -10.35
C SER A 48 -10.57 20.15 -10.66
N ASP A 49 -11.29 20.59 -11.70
CA ASP A 49 -12.44 19.83 -12.18
C ASP A 49 -11.97 18.51 -12.80
N LEU A 50 -12.56 17.40 -12.39
CA LEU A 50 -12.21 16.11 -12.98
C LEU A 50 -12.83 15.93 -14.37
N SER A 51 -13.87 16.69 -14.71
CA SER A 51 -14.44 16.65 -16.06
C SER A 51 -13.64 17.46 -17.07
N GLU A 52 -12.65 18.25 -16.65
CA GLU A 52 -11.86 19.10 -17.52
C GLU A 52 -10.55 18.40 -17.90
N PRO A 53 -10.38 18.02 -19.18
CA PRO A 53 -9.16 17.34 -19.62
C PRO A 53 -7.99 18.31 -19.79
N GLY A 54 -6.78 17.76 -19.77
CA GLY A 54 -5.56 18.47 -20.17
C GLY A 54 -4.75 19.06 -19.02
N PHE A 55 -5.33 19.31 -17.84
CA PHE A 55 -4.57 19.72 -16.67
C PHE A 55 -5.17 19.24 -15.35
N ILE A 56 -4.34 19.28 -14.30
CA ILE A 56 -4.79 19.13 -12.90
C ILE A 56 -4.21 20.23 -12.03
N ASP A 57 -4.97 20.65 -11.01
CA ASP A 57 -4.51 21.59 -9.99
C ASP A 57 -4.32 20.85 -8.66
N LEU A 58 -3.20 21.11 -7.98
CA LEU A 58 -2.82 20.47 -6.72
C LEU A 58 -2.52 21.53 -5.66
N ALA A 59 -3.28 21.54 -4.57
CA ALA A 59 -3.00 22.40 -3.43
C ALA A 59 -2.07 21.70 -2.43
N ILE A 60 -0.81 22.13 -2.37
CA ILE A 60 0.23 21.42 -1.62
C ILE A 60 0.78 22.32 -0.52
N LYS A 61 0.73 21.83 0.73
CA LYS A 61 1.30 22.49 1.90
C LYS A 61 2.79 22.15 2.01
N ARG A 62 3.66 23.16 2.15
CA ARG A 62 5.08 22.94 2.42
C ARG A 62 5.31 22.54 3.88
N TYR A 63 5.94 21.39 4.09
CA TYR A 63 6.41 20.97 5.41
C TYR A 63 7.93 21.15 5.50
N PRO A 64 8.47 21.85 6.52
CA PRO A 64 9.92 22.13 6.63
C PRO A 64 10.83 20.90 6.63
N LYS A 65 10.32 19.74 7.05
CA LYS A 65 11.05 18.45 7.06
C LYS A 65 10.47 17.44 6.04
N GLY A 66 9.58 17.87 5.15
CA GLY A 66 8.86 16.99 4.23
C GLY A 66 9.63 16.76 2.94
N LYS A 67 10.10 15.53 2.70
CA LYS A 67 10.89 15.17 1.50
C LYS A 67 10.18 15.56 0.19
N ALA A 68 8.95 15.10 -0.03
CA ALA A 68 8.19 15.39 -1.25
C ALA A 68 7.72 16.84 -1.31
N SER A 69 7.18 17.40 -0.21
CA SER A 69 6.65 18.77 -0.22
C SER A 69 7.72 19.82 -0.49
N ILE A 70 8.96 19.60 -0.01
CA ILE A 70 10.08 20.52 -0.29
C ILE A 70 10.43 20.47 -1.77
N GLN A 71 10.57 19.28 -2.34
CA GLN A 71 10.91 19.12 -3.75
C GLN A 71 9.83 19.69 -4.69
N ILE A 72 8.55 19.51 -4.37
CA ILE A 72 7.48 20.11 -5.17
C ILE A 72 7.54 21.64 -5.13
N HIS A 73 7.85 22.22 -3.96
CA HIS A 73 7.98 23.67 -3.82
C HIS A 73 9.24 24.26 -4.45
N SER A 74 10.20 23.43 -4.88
CA SER A 74 11.36 23.87 -5.65
C SER A 74 11.15 23.79 -7.17
N LEU A 75 9.99 23.30 -7.63
CA LEU A 75 9.71 23.19 -9.06
C LEU A 75 9.40 24.55 -9.68
N SER A 76 9.84 24.71 -10.93
CA SER A 76 9.55 25.85 -11.80
C SER A 76 8.62 25.43 -12.94
N PRO A 77 7.84 26.36 -13.52
CA PRO A 77 7.08 26.08 -14.74
C PRO A 77 7.99 25.51 -15.85
N GLY A 78 7.59 24.38 -16.43
CA GLY A 78 8.40 23.61 -17.39
C GLY A 78 8.99 22.33 -16.79
N ASP A 79 9.11 22.23 -15.47
CA ASP A 79 9.54 21.00 -14.81
C ASP A 79 8.50 19.89 -14.94
N SER A 80 8.98 18.65 -15.02
CA SER A 80 8.14 17.46 -15.19
C SER A 80 8.02 16.63 -13.92
N LEU A 81 6.83 16.07 -13.68
CA LEU A 81 6.52 15.15 -12.59
C LEU A 81 5.96 13.84 -13.14
N PHE A 82 6.31 12.72 -12.50
CA PHE A 82 5.76 11.41 -12.85
C PHE A 82 4.50 11.11 -12.03
N PHE A 83 3.41 10.83 -12.74
CA PHE A 83 2.16 10.37 -12.15
C PHE A 83 2.07 8.85 -12.33
N LEU A 84 1.99 8.11 -11.23
CA LEU A 84 1.96 6.63 -11.27
C LEU A 84 0.57 6.10 -11.68
N GLY A 85 -0.46 6.94 -11.58
CA GLY A 85 -1.84 6.61 -11.93
C GLY A 85 -2.85 7.30 -11.01
N SER A 86 -4.12 6.99 -11.24
CA SER A 86 -5.21 7.42 -10.38
C SER A 86 -5.44 6.43 -9.23
N ILE A 87 -5.56 6.95 -8.01
CA ILE A 87 -6.07 6.21 -6.87
C ILE A 87 -7.59 6.35 -6.87
N LYS A 88 -8.30 5.21 -6.88
CA LYS A 88 -9.76 5.19 -6.74
C LYS A 88 -10.13 5.58 -5.32
N GLY A 89 -10.99 6.59 -5.18
CA GLY A 89 -11.53 6.98 -3.88
C GLY A 89 -12.86 6.29 -3.59
N TYR A 90 -13.57 6.82 -2.59
CA TYR A 90 -14.92 6.37 -2.25
C TYR A 90 -15.83 6.48 -3.49
N PRO A 91 -16.48 5.38 -3.93
CA PRO A 91 -17.33 5.37 -5.11
C PRO A 91 -18.67 6.03 -4.79
N TRP A 92 -18.69 7.37 -4.79
CA TRP A 92 -19.88 8.16 -4.49
C TRP A 92 -21.06 7.75 -5.35
N LYS A 93 -22.20 7.41 -4.72
CA LYS A 93 -23.47 7.22 -5.42
C LYS A 93 -24.37 8.42 -5.18
N LEU A 94 -25.06 8.82 -6.24
CA LEU A 94 -25.99 9.95 -6.21
C LEU A 94 -27.06 9.73 -5.12
N ASN A 95 -27.23 10.71 -4.23
CA ASN A 95 -28.21 10.67 -3.13
C ASN A 95 -28.07 9.45 -2.19
N GLU A 96 -26.86 8.88 -2.07
CA GLU A 96 -26.60 7.72 -1.21
C GLU A 96 -26.88 8.04 0.27
N PHE A 97 -26.55 9.26 0.68
CA PHE A 97 -26.71 9.74 2.05
C PHE A 97 -27.52 11.03 2.08
N ARG A 98 -28.41 11.17 3.06
CA ARG A 98 -29.14 12.43 3.27
C ARG A 98 -28.22 13.51 3.83
N HIS A 99 -27.32 13.13 4.73
CA HIS A 99 -26.34 14.01 5.35
C HIS A 99 -24.99 13.30 5.51
N ILE A 100 -23.91 14.05 5.28
CA ILE A 100 -22.56 13.61 5.58
C ILE A 100 -21.81 14.66 6.42
N THR A 101 -20.92 14.18 7.28
CA THR A 101 -19.97 15.01 8.01
C THR A 101 -18.57 14.79 7.47
N LEU A 102 -17.88 15.88 7.13
CA LEU A 102 -16.50 15.89 6.66
C LEU A 102 -15.63 16.49 7.74
N ILE A 103 -14.63 15.75 8.23
CA ILE A 103 -13.69 16.22 9.24
C ILE A 103 -12.31 16.30 8.60
N ALA A 104 -11.82 17.52 8.42
CA ALA A 104 -10.55 17.82 7.77
C ALA A 104 -9.54 18.41 8.75
N GLY A 105 -8.28 18.02 8.62
CA GLY A 105 -7.15 18.64 9.31
C GLY A 105 -6.06 19.07 8.34
N GLY A 106 -5.73 20.38 8.32
CA GLY A 106 -4.70 20.94 7.46
C GLY A 106 -4.86 20.54 5.98
N ALA A 107 -3.87 19.83 5.43
CA ALA A 107 -3.89 19.40 4.02
C ALA A 107 -4.97 18.33 3.72
N GLY A 108 -5.57 17.71 4.73
CA GLY A 108 -6.68 16.75 4.56
C GLY A 108 -7.96 17.38 4.01
N ILE A 109 -7.98 18.71 3.82
CA ILE A 109 -9.08 19.43 3.16
C ILE A 109 -9.21 19.11 1.67
N THR A 110 -8.12 18.76 0.98
CA THR A 110 -8.14 18.56 -0.49
C THR A 110 -9.09 17.44 -0.95
N PRO A 111 -9.13 16.23 -0.35
CA PRO A 111 -10.14 15.25 -0.70
C PRO A 111 -11.57 15.67 -0.32
N MET A 112 -11.73 16.46 0.76
CA MET A 112 -13.05 16.96 1.16
C MET A 112 -13.57 18.00 0.18
N TYR A 113 -12.72 18.93 -0.24
CA TYR A 113 -13.05 19.93 -1.25
C TYR A 113 -13.46 19.26 -2.56
N GLN A 114 -12.75 18.21 -2.98
CA GLN A 114 -13.08 17.53 -4.22
C GLN A 114 -14.43 16.79 -4.16
N LEU A 115 -14.76 16.19 -3.01
CA LEU A 115 -16.08 15.60 -2.78
C LEU A 115 -17.19 16.67 -2.76
N ILE A 116 -16.99 17.76 -2.01
CA ILE A 116 -17.92 18.91 -1.94
C ILE A 116 -18.20 19.44 -3.34
N ARG A 117 -17.15 19.69 -4.13
CA ARG A 117 -17.28 20.16 -5.51
C ARG A 117 -18.12 19.22 -6.36
N GLY A 118 -17.89 17.90 -6.26
CA GLY A 118 -18.69 16.89 -6.96
C GLY A 118 -20.17 16.91 -6.55
N ILE A 119 -20.44 17.02 -5.25
CA ILE A 119 -21.80 17.07 -4.68
C ILE A 119 -22.55 18.31 -5.19
N PHE A 120 -21.96 19.50 -5.08
CA PHE A 120 -22.64 20.75 -5.41
C PHE A 120 -22.62 21.11 -6.91
N LYS A 121 -21.76 20.46 -7.71
CA LYS A 121 -21.80 20.57 -9.18
C LYS A 121 -22.97 19.80 -9.80
N ASN A 122 -23.48 18.77 -9.13
CA ASN A 122 -24.56 17.94 -9.65
C ASN A 122 -25.95 18.45 -9.17
N PRO A 123 -26.81 18.98 -10.06
CA PRO A 123 -28.12 19.52 -9.66
C PRO A 123 -29.10 18.45 -9.11
N ASN A 124 -28.86 17.18 -9.45
CA ASN A 124 -29.68 16.05 -8.99
C ASN A 124 -29.25 15.51 -7.63
N GLU A 125 -28.11 15.95 -7.10
CA GLU A 125 -27.64 15.58 -5.77
C GLU A 125 -28.33 16.44 -4.70
N LYS A 126 -28.79 15.81 -3.62
CA LYS A 126 -29.54 16.42 -2.50
C LYS A 126 -28.86 16.24 -1.15
N THR A 127 -27.74 15.52 -1.07
CA THR A 127 -26.96 15.36 0.17
C THR A 127 -26.65 16.71 0.82
N ARG A 128 -26.86 16.78 2.14
CA ARG A 128 -26.42 17.86 3.02
C ARG A 128 -25.01 17.56 3.54
N VAL A 129 -24.18 18.58 3.68
CA VAL A 129 -22.77 18.45 4.04
C VAL A 129 -22.44 19.40 5.18
N THR A 130 -21.89 18.86 6.26
CA THR A 130 -21.25 19.64 7.33
C THR A 130 -19.75 19.39 7.31
N LEU A 131 -18.97 20.45 7.06
CA LEU A 131 -17.52 20.41 7.09
C LEU A 131 -16.99 20.97 8.41
N ILE A 132 -16.13 20.22 9.09
CA ILE A 132 -15.41 20.63 10.29
C ILE A 132 -13.93 20.66 9.92
N PHE A 133 -13.33 21.85 9.87
CA PHE A 133 -11.99 22.04 9.34
C PHE A 133 -11.04 22.61 10.40
N GLY A 134 -10.08 21.78 10.83
CA GLY A 134 -9.04 22.14 11.78
C GLY A 134 -7.77 22.64 11.11
N ILE A 135 -7.34 23.84 11.50
CA ILE A 135 -6.18 24.54 10.95
C ILE A 135 -5.29 25.11 12.05
N ASN A 136 -4.01 25.39 11.70
CA ASN A 136 -3.07 25.89 12.69
C ASN A 136 -3.26 27.38 12.98
N SER A 137 -3.46 28.19 11.95
CA SER A 137 -3.67 29.64 11.99
C SER A 137 -4.77 30.05 11.02
N ASP A 138 -5.38 31.23 11.15
CA ASP A 138 -6.44 31.70 10.23
C ASP A 138 -5.99 31.69 8.78
N SER A 139 -4.72 32.04 8.54
CA SER A 139 -4.14 32.00 7.21
C SER A 139 -4.21 30.60 6.59
N ASP A 140 -4.22 29.51 7.38
CA ASP A 140 -4.29 28.10 6.96
C ASP A 140 -5.66 27.63 6.44
N ALA A 141 -6.68 28.48 6.46
CA ALA A 141 -8.01 28.19 5.90
C ALA A 141 -7.99 28.15 4.37
N LEU A 142 -7.55 27.03 3.78
CA LEU A 142 -7.68 26.78 2.35
C LEU A 142 -9.15 26.73 1.91
N PHE A 143 -9.43 27.30 0.73
CA PHE A 143 -10.74 27.34 0.08
C PHE A 143 -11.83 28.11 0.84
N ARG A 144 -11.43 29.07 1.70
CA ARG A 144 -12.37 29.80 2.56
C ARG A 144 -13.43 30.56 1.74
N ASP A 145 -13.02 31.20 0.65
CA ASP A 145 -13.92 31.96 -0.22
C ASP A 145 -14.88 31.05 -1.00
N GLU A 146 -14.39 29.90 -1.46
CA GLU A 146 -15.18 28.88 -2.12
C GLU A 146 -16.21 28.27 -1.17
N PHE A 147 -15.82 27.96 0.07
CA PHE A 147 -16.77 27.47 1.08
C PHE A 147 -17.81 28.53 1.46
N ALA A 148 -17.41 29.80 1.60
CA ALA A 148 -18.35 30.90 1.84
C ALA A 148 -19.35 31.05 0.69
N LYS A 149 -18.92 30.84 -0.56
CA LYS A 149 -19.82 30.80 -1.72
C LYS A 149 -20.81 29.64 -1.62
N TYR A 150 -20.34 28.43 -1.27
CA TYR A 150 -21.24 27.28 -1.09
C TYR A 150 -22.25 27.49 0.03
N GLU A 151 -21.86 28.10 1.16
CA GLU A 151 -22.81 28.42 2.26
C GLU A 151 -23.86 29.43 1.80
N LYS A 152 -23.48 30.42 0.99
CA LYS A 152 -24.42 31.41 0.45
C LYS A 152 -25.37 30.81 -0.61
N GLU A 153 -24.87 29.96 -1.48
CA GLU A 153 -25.63 29.36 -2.59
C GLU A 153 -26.53 28.21 -2.11
N PHE A 154 -26.10 27.49 -1.07
CA PHE A 154 -26.79 26.31 -0.54
C PHE A 154 -26.95 26.35 0.98
N PRO A 155 -27.63 27.37 1.56
CA PRO A 155 -27.68 27.61 3.00
C PRO A 155 -28.28 26.45 3.81
N ASP A 156 -29.21 25.69 3.23
CA ASP A 156 -29.84 24.53 3.91
C ASP A 156 -29.02 23.23 3.77
N ARG A 157 -28.01 23.23 2.90
CA ARG A 157 -27.28 22.02 2.51
C ARG A 157 -25.78 22.07 2.78
N PHE A 158 -25.16 23.23 2.91
CA PHE A 158 -23.73 23.33 3.22
C PHE A 158 -23.51 24.20 4.46
N LYS A 159 -22.70 23.67 5.38
CA LYS A 159 -22.23 24.40 6.56
C LYS A 159 -20.77 24.06 6.78
N VAL A 160 -19.94 25.06 7.07
CA VAL A 160 -18.56 24.87 7.49
C VAL A 160 -18.31 25.44 8.89
N VAL A 161 -17.55 24.70 9.69
CA VAL A 161 -17.08 25.13 11.01
C VAL A 161 -15.56 25.01 11.05
N TYR A 162 -14.89 26.10 11.37
CA TYR A 162 -13.44 26.17 11.48
C TYR A 162 -13.00 26.03 12.94
N THR A 163 -11.91 25.31 13.15
CA THR A 163 -11.16 25.33 14.41
C THR A 163 -9.73 25.76 14.17
N VAL A 164 -9.24 26.70 14.97
CA VAL A 164 -7.92 27.31 14.80
C VAL A 164 -7.13 27.14 16.09
N SER A 165 -6.00 26.41 16.02
CA SER A 165 -5.18 26.18 17.21
C SER A 165 -4.46 27.45 17.70
N HIS A 166 -4.04 28.32 16.78
CA HIS A 166 -3.37 29.60 17.04
C HIS A 166 -4.10 30.73 16.29
N PRO A 167 -5.31 31.11 16.74
CA PRO A 167 -6.09 32.16 16.09
C PRO A 167 -5.41 33.52 16.27
N SER A 168 -5.57 34.39 15.29
CA SER A 168 -5.33 35.82 15.43
C SER A 168 -6.32 36.44 16.41
N GLU A 169 -5.99 37.60 16.97
CA GLU A 169 -6.83 38.29 17.97
C GLU A 169 -8.26 38.57 17.48
N ARG A 170 -8.44 38.68 16.15
CA ARG A 170 -9.73 38.98 15.52
C ARG A 170 -10.34 37.78 14.80
N SER A 171 -9.85 36.56 15.06
CA SER A 171 -10.40 35.37 14.42
C SER A 171 -11.88 35.18 14.83
N PRO A 172 -12.80 35.02 13.86
CA PRO A 172 -14.19 34.69 14.15
C PRO A 172 -14.39 33.20 14.45
N ASP A 173 -13.34 32.38 14.31
CA ASP A 173 -13.43 30.92 14.33
C ASP A 173 -13.16 30.33 15.73
N CYS A 174 -13.60 29.09 15.95
CA CYS A 174 -13.44 28.42 17.24
C CYS A 174 -11.96 28.19 17.57
N LYS A 175 -11.51 28.65 18.73
CA LYS A 175 -10.14 28.39 19.21
C LYS A 175 -9.98 26.94 19.68
N GLY A 176 -8.94 26.26 19.20
CA GLY A 176 -8.53 24.94 19.68
C GLY A 176 -8.42 23.88 18.59
N TYR A 177 -8.46 22.62 19.01
CA TYR A 177 -8.42 21.45 18.13
C TYR A 177 -9.83 20.85 17.99
N ILE A 178 -10.01 19.97 17.00
CA ILE A 178 -11.23 19.19 16.86
C ILE A 178 -11.31 18.20 18.02
N THR A 179 -12.24 18.44 18.96
CA THR A 179 -12.51 17.59 20.12
C THR A 179 -13.87 16.91 20.00
N LYS A 180 -14.13 15.89 20.83
CA LYS A 180 -15.45 15.25 20.89
C LYS A 180 -16.55 16.23 21.26
N ASP A 181 -16.30 17.09 22.22
CA ASP A 181 -17.29 18.07 22.69
C ASP A 181 -17.71 19.01 21.56
N LEU A 182 -16.75 19.44 20.73
CA LEU A 182 -17.06 20.20 19.53
C LEU A 182 -17.86 19.38 18.53
N LEU A 183 -17.49 18.11 18.29
CA LEU A 183 -18.24 17.24 17.39
C LEU A 183 -19.69 17.09 17.88
N HIS A 184 -19.93 16.89 19.18
CA HIS A 184 -21.28 16.81 19.75
C HIS A 184 -22.08 18.11 19.60
N GLN A 185 -21.44 19.27 19.57
CA GLN A 185 -22.11 20.56 19.37
C GLN A 185 -22.45 20.85 17.90
N VAL A 186 -21.60 20.39 16.98
CA VAL A 186 -21.65 20.78 15.57
C VAL A 186 -22.30 19.72 14.70
N MET A 187 -22.15 18.45 15.05
CA MET A 187 -22.81 17.35 14.35
C MET A 187 -24.30 17.38 14.67
N PRO A 188 -25.17 17.13 13.68
CA PRO A 188 -26.59 16.97 13.96
C PRO A 188 -26.81 15.82 14.96
N ASP A 189 -27.79 15.97 15.86
CA ASP A 189 -28.27 14.89 16.72
C ASP A 189 -28.88 13.80 15.83
N SER A 190 -28.08 12.79 15.45
CA SER A 190 -28.56 11.80 14.49
C SER A 190 -29.11 10.56 15.18
N THR A 191 -30.44 10.49 15.16
CA THR A 191 -31.22 9.28 15.44
C THR A 191 -31.40 8.39 14.21
N GLU A 192 -30.85 8.78 13.04
CA GLU A 192 -31.08 8.09 11.77
C GLU A 192 -29.87 7.26 11.27
N LYS A 193 -30.16 6.07 10.75
CA LYS A 193 -29.19 5.09 10.20
C LYS A 193 -28.42 5.54 8.93
N SER A 194 -28.61 6.77 8.44
CA SER A 194 -28.22 7.20 7.08
C SER A 194 -27.13 8.28 7.01
N GLU A 195 -26.32 8.43 8.05
CA GLU A 195 -25.21 9.39 8.08
C GLU A 195 -23.83 8.75 7.89
N LYS A 196 -22.98 9.44 7.11
CA LYS A 196 -21.60 9.01 6.83
C LYS A 196 -20.61 10.08 7.28
N VAL A 197 -19.55 9.65 7.97
CA VAL A 197 -18.46 10.55 8.36
C VAL A 197 -17.18 10.19 7.62
N PHE A 198 -16.59 11.21 6.99
CA PHE A 198 -15.30 11.13 6.31
C PHE A 198 -14.27 11.91 7.11
N ILE A 199 -13.12 11.28 7.38
CA ILE A 199 -12.04 11.89 8.16
C ILE A 199 -10.76 11.88 7.32
N CYS A 200 -10.08 13.02 7.25
CA CYS A 200 -8.73 13.10 6.68
C CYS A 200 -7.92 14.19 7.36
N GLY A 201 -6.75 13.86 7.88
CA GLY A 201 -5.83 14.86 8.43
C GLY A 201 -4.58 14.25 9.05
N PRO A 202 -3.87 15.00 9.91
CA PRO A 202 -2.67 14.50 10.57
C PRO A 202 -2.94 13.22 11.37
N PRO A 203 -2.01 12.25 11.41
CA PRO A 203 -2.22 10.96 12.10
C PRO A 203 -2.66 11.10 13.56
N ALA A 204 -2.17 12.12 14.27
CA ALA A 204 -2.57 12.40 15.66
C ALA A 204 -4.06 12.74 15.77
N MET A 205 -4.60 13.52 14.83
CA MET A 205 -6.02 13.89 14.78
C MET A 205 -6.88 12.68 14.42
N GLU A 206 -6.48 11.90 13.41
CA GLU A 206 -7.21 10.67 13.06
C GLU A 206 -7.23 9.70 14.24
N ALA A 207 -6.10 9.49 14.91
CA ALA A 207 -5.98 8.60 16.04
C ALA A 207 -6.84 9.05 17.23
N SER A 208 -6.89 10.34 17.56
CA SER A 208 -7.70 10.85 18.67
C SER A 208 -9.19 10.66 18.44
N LEU A 209 -9.64 10.83 17.19
CA LEU A 209 -11.04 10.63 16.80
C LEU A 209 -11.42 9.15 16.69
N LEU A 210 -10.49 8.28 16.28
CA LEU A 210 -10.72 6.84 16.09
C LEU A 210 -10.57 6.00 17.37
N SER A 211 -9.52 6.23 18.18
CA SER A 211 -9.22 5.45 19.42
C SER A 211 -10.30 5.56 20.50
N SER A 212 -11.07 6.62 20.39
CA SER A 212 -12.19 7.01 21.21
C SER A 212 -13.44 6.14 21.05
N SER A 213 -13.51 5.33 19.99
CA SER A 213 -14.71 4.60 19.59
C SER A 213 -14.56 3.10 19.89
N ARG A 214 -14.68 2.72 21.17
CA ARG A 214 -14.67 1.31 21.62
C ARG A 214 -16.00 0.58 21.42
N ARG A 215 -16.97 1.17 20.72
CA ARG A 215 -18.24 0.52 20.36
C ARG A 215 -18.58 0.83 18.89
N GLY A 216 -18.49 -0.18 18.03
CA GLY A 216 -19.27 -0.24 16.79
C GLY A 216 -18.79 0.52 15.54
N LEU A 217 -17.63 1.20 15.54
CA LEU A 217 -17.15 1.86 14.31
C LEU A 217 -16.28 0.91 13.49
N SER A 218 -16.84 0.38 12.39
CA SER A 218 -16.04 -0.32 11.39
C SER A 218 -15.20 0.71 10.62
N SER A 219 -13.90 0.75 10.90
CA SER A 219 -12.97 1.61 10.17
C SER A 219 -12.64 0.96 8.82
N GLN A 220 -13.51 1.13 7.83
CA GLN A 220 -13.09 0.93 6.45
C GLN A 220 -12.40 2.20 5.95
N GLY A 221 -11.11 2.31 6.29
CA GLY A 221 -10.19 2.90 5.36
C GLY A 221 -8.74 2.96 5.79
N VAL A 222 -7.99 3.36 4.79
CA VAL A 222 -6.68 2.82 4.53
C VAL A 222 -5.63 3.76 5.10
N MET A 223 -5.25 3.48 6.33
CA MET A 223 -3.91 3.62 6.88
C MET A 223 -4.04 3.26 8.36
N ALA A 224 -4.24 1.96 8.64
CA ALA A 224 -3.54 1.38 9.77
C ALA A 224 -2.12 1.21 9.25
N GLU A 225 -1.21 2.07 9.71
CA GLU A 225 0.19 1.93 9.37
C GLU A 225 0.62 0.53 9.81
N ILE A 226 0.98 -0.34 8.86
CA ILE A 226 1.47 -1.69 9.20
C ILE A 226 2.60 -1.51 10.21
N PRO A 227 2.50 -2.11 11.41
CA PRO A 227 3.48 -1.92 12.46
C PRO A 227 4.85 -2.27 11.89
N SER A 228 5.88 -1.51 12.25
CA SER A 228 7.22 -1.66 11.68
C SER A 228 7.73 -3.11 11.73
N SER A 229 7.33 -3.86 12.76
CA SER A 229 7.62 -5.29 12.91
C SER A 229 7.00 -6.18 11.82
N ALA A 230 5.77 -5.92 11.38
CA ALA A 230 5.12 -6.67 10.30
C ALA A 230 5.79 -6.37 8.95
N ARG A 231 6.21 -5.12 8.71
CA ARG A 231 6.99 -4.77 7.50
C ARG A 231 8.36 -5.46 7.48
N ILE A 232 9.05 -5.49 8.62
CA ILE A 232 10.32 -6.22 8.76
C ILE A 232 10.11 -7.71 8.46
N ALA A 233 9.06 -8.31 9.02
CA ALA A 233 8.75 -9.71 8.80
C ALA A 233 8.42 -10.01 7.32
N GLN A 234 7.65 -9.16 6.64
CA GLN A 234 7.40 -9.25 5.20
C GLN A 234 8.70 -9.16 4.39
N MET A 235 9.61 -8.24 4.73
CA MET A 235 10.91 -8.11 4.04
C MET A 235 11.78 -9.35 4.21
N ILE A 236 11.83 -9.93 5.41
CA ILE A 236 12.56 -11.18 5.68
C ILE A 236 11.96 -12.32 4.84
N GLY A 237 10.62 -12.44 4.82
CA GLY A 237 9.92 -13.43 4.00
C GLY A 237 10.24 -13.28 2.52
N ILE A 238 10.08 -12.08 1.95
CA ILE A 238 10.34 -11.80 0.52
C ILE A 238 11.79 -12.12 0.15
N THR A 239 12.74 -11.65 0.95
CA THR A 239 14.16 -11.87 0.71
C THR A 239 14.49 -13.36 0.76
N GLY A 240 13.99 -14.06 1.79
CA GLY A 240 14.18 -15.51 1.94
C GLY A 240 13.59 -16.31 0.78
N SER A 241 12.39 -15.96 0.33
CA SER A 241 11.70 -16.63 -0.77
C SER A 241 12.42 -16.43 -2.12
N PHE A 242 12.82 -15.21 -2.47
CA PHE A 242 13.56 -14.99 -3.72
C PHE A 242 14.96 -15.59 -3.69
N PHE A 243 15.68 -15.47 -2.56
CA PHE A 243 16.98 -16.12 -2.40
C PHE A 243 16.84 -17.64 -2.57
N LEU A 244 15.85 -18.26 -1.92
CA LEU A 244 15.62 -19.69 -2.00
C LEU A 244 15.24 -20.14 -3.41
N SER A 245 14.36 -19.40 -4.10
CA SER A 245 14.03 -19.64 -5.50
C SER A 245 15.28 -19.62 -6.36
N GLY A 246 16.06 -18.53 -6.31
CA GLY A 246 17.28 -18.37 -7.11
C GLY A 246 18.31 -19.46 -6.83
N ALA A 247 18.52 -19.80 -5.55
CA ALA A 247 19.42 -20.89 -5.16
C ALA A 247 18.98 -22.24 -5.74
N ILE A 248 17.68 -22.58 -5.66
CA ILE A 248 17.15 -23.83 -6.23
C ILE A 248 17.24 -23.83 -7.76
N SER A 249 16.86 -22.74 -8.42
CA SER A 249 16.92 -22.61 -9.89
C SER A 249 18.36 -22.73 -10.40
N SER A 250 19.34 -22.19 -9.68
CA SER A 250 20.75 -22.25 -10.07
C SER A 250 21.27 -23.69 -10.25
N LEU A 251 20.74 -24.64 -9.46
CA LEU A 251 21.10 -26.06 -9.60
C LEU A 251 20.63 -26.63 -10.94
N SER A 252 19.46 -26.21 -11.43
CA SER A 252 18.89 -26.66 -12.69
C SER A 252 19.44 -25.92 -13.90
N ILE A 253 19.87 -24.66 -13.74
CA ILE A 253 20.36 -23.82 -14.86
C ILE A 253 21.87 -23.98 -15.05
N ILE A 254 22.62 -24.12 -13.96
CA ILE A 254 24.09 -24.06 -13.99
C ILE A 254 24.69 -25.39 -13.55
N THR A 255 24.43 -25.82 -12.31
CA THR A 255 25.19 -26.91 -11.69
C THR A 255 24.99 -28.25 -12.37
N VAL A 256 23.74 -28.70 -12.53
CA VAL A 256 23.46 -30.03 -13.11
C VAL A 256 23.79 -30.11 -14.61
N PRO A 257 23.47 -29.09 -15.44
CA PRO A 257 23.96 -29.07 -16.83
C PRO A 257 25.48 -29.17 -16.93
N ALA A 258 26.24 -28.41 -16.15
CA ALA A 258 27.70 -28.48 -16.14
C ALA A 258 28.22 -29.87 -15.72
N LEU A 259 27.55 -30.53 -14.79
CA LEU A 259 27.87 -31.91 -14.41
C LEU A 259 27.59 -32.89 -15.58
N LEU A 260 26.48 -32.75 -16.29
CA LEU A 260 26.11 -33.61 -17.42
C LEU A 260 27.03 -33.44 -18.64
N GLU A 261 27.56 -32.24 -18.83
CA GLU A 261 28.51 -31.92 -19.91
C GLU A 261 29.95 -32.32 -19.56
N SER A 262 30.26 -32.53 -18.27
CA SER A 262 31.56 -33.03 -17.88
C SER A 262 31.81 -34.44 -18.43
N SER A 263 33.03 -34.71 -18.89
CA SER A 263 33.47 -36.05 -19.31
C SER A 263 33.65 -37.04 -18.14
N ALA A 264 32.95 -36.80 -17.02
CA ALA A 264 33.01 -37.60 -15.81
C ALA A 264 32.39 -38.99 -16.01
N THR A 265 32.96 -39.98 -15.33
CA THR A 265 32.38 -41.33 -15.26
C THR A 265 31.09 -41.31 -14.44
N THR A 266 30.17 -42.24 -14.73
CA THR A 266 28.87 -42.36 -14.01
C THR A 266 29.01 -42.36 -12.48
N PRO A 267 29.97 -43.11 -11.87
CA PRO A 267 30.14 -43.09 -10.41
C PRO A 267 30.53 -41.71 -9.88
N LEU A 268 31.44 -41.00 -10.58
CA LEU A 268 31.89 -39.66 -10.20
C LEU A 268 30.75 -38.65 -10.31
N LEU A 269 29.99 -38.71 -11.40
CA LEU A 269 28.82 -37.86 -11.64
C LEU A 269 27.77 -38.01 -10.52
N LEU A 270 27.46 -39.26 -10.15
CA LEU A 270 26.53 -39.58 -9.06
C LEU A 270 27.04 -39.09 -7.70
N GLN A 271 28.33 -39.21 -7.40
CA GLN A 271 28.93 -38.69 -6.17
C GLN A 271 28.90 -37.16 -6.10
N GLN A 272 29.23 -36.47 -7.19
CA GLN A 272 29.18 -35.02 -7.28
C GLN A 272 27.75 -34.51 -7.09
N TRP A 273 26.79 -35.10 -7.81
CA TRP A 273 25.37 -34.77 -7.64
C TRP A 273 24.89 -35.05 -6.21
N ARG A 274 25.26 -36.19 -5.60
CA ARG A 274 24.89 -36.53 -4.21
C ARG A 274 25.41 -35.49 -3.22
N SER A 275 26.64 -35.00 -3.41
CA SER A 275 27.22 -33.95 -2.56
C SER A 275 26.42 -32.65 -2.65
N VAL A 276 26.08 -32.23 -3.87
CA VAL A 276 25.22 -31.05 -4.13
C VAL A 276 23.84 -31.23 -3.51
N PHE A 277 23.19 -32.38 -3.76
CA PHE A 277 21.87 -32.71 -3.24
C PHE A 277 21.83 -32.66 -1.71
N ARG A 278 22.79 -33.30 -1.02
CA ARG A 278 22.85 -33.32 0.44
C ARG A 278 23.02 -31.93 1.05
N LYS A 279 23.91 -31.10 0.46
CA LYS A 279 24.10 -29.71 0.91
C LYS A 279 22.82 -28.88 0.73
N GLY A 280 22.13 -29.07 -0.40
CA GLY A 280 20.84 -28.41 -0.67
C GLY A 280 19.74 -28.87 0.29
N ALA A 281 19.58 -30.18 0.48
CA ALA A 281 18.57 -30.78 1.35
C ALA A 281 18.72 -30.38 2.82
N ALA A 282 19.95 -30.11 3.28
CA ALA A 282 20.19 -29.63 4.64
C ALA A 282 19.87 -28.13 4.83
N ARG A 283 19.99 -27.30 3.78
CA ARG A 283 19.90 -25.83 3.89
C ARG A 283 18.58 -25.25 3.39
N ALA A 284 18.05 -25.76 2.27
CA ALA A 284 16.86 -25.21 1.63
C ALA A 284 15.61 -25.24 2.54
N PRO A 285 15.31 -26.33 3.29
CA PRO A 285 14.18 -26.33 4.21
C PRO A 285 14.30 -25.30 5.32
N VAL A 286 15.50 -25.06 5.84
CA VAL A 286 15.74 -24.06 6.90
C VAL A 286 15.38 -22.66 6.41
N VAL A 287 15.84 -22.29 5.21
CA VAL A 287 15.50 -20.99 4.61
C VAL A 287 13.99 -20.88 4.37
N ALA A 288 13.34 -21.94 3.86
CA ALA A 288 11.89 -21.96 3.66
C ALA A 288 11.10 -21.78 4.97
N VAL A 289 11.55 -22.43 6.05
CA VAL A 289 10.93 -22.31 7.38
C VAL A 289 11.11 -20.89 7.91
N VAL A 290 12.31 -20.31 7.83
CA VAL A 290 12.55 -18.93 8.28
C VAL A 290 11.67 -17.93 7.53
N ALA A 291 11.61 -18.02 6.20
CA ALA A 291 10.76 -17.16 5.39
C ALA A 291 9.27 -17.39 5.70
N GLY A 292 8.85 -18.64 5.82
CA GLY A 292 7.47 -19.02 6.14
C GLY A 292 7.02 -18.56 7.53
N VAL A 293 7.89 -18.66 8.55
CA VAL A 293 7.64 -18.13 9.90
C VAL A 293 7.54 -16.61 9.88
N ALA A 294 8.41 -15.92 9.14
CA ALA A 294 8.34 -14.48 8.99
C ALA A 294 7.01 -14.04 8.36
N TYR A 295 6.56 -14.71 7.28
CA TYR A 295 5.24 -14.46 6.71
C TYR A 295 4.11 -14.81 7.67
N GLY A 296 4.18 -15.94 8.37
CA GLY A 296 3.19 -16.32 9.37
C GLY A 296 3.06 -15.28 10.50
N TYR A 297 4.18 -14.73 10.96
CA TYR A 297 4.19 -13.64 11.94
C TYR A 297 3.59 -12.35 11.38
N ALA A 298 3.90 -11.99 10.13
CA ALA A 298 3.27 -10.86 9.46
C ALA A 298 1.74 -11.05 9.33
N THR A 299 1.29 -12.24 8.94
CA THR A 299 -0.13 -12.63 8.89
C THR A 299 -0.80 -12.49 10.25
N TYR A 300 -0.15 -12.95 11.33
CA TYR A 300 -0.67 -12.81 12.69
C TYR A 300 -0.88 -11.34 13.07
N LEU A 301 0.10 -10.49 12.80
CA LEU A 301 0.01 -9.06 13.08
C LEU A 301 -1.05 -8.36 12.22
N GLN A 302 -1.13 -8.71 10.93
CA GLN A 302 -2.16 -8.19 10.02
C GLN A 302 -3.57 -8.61 10.47
N SER A 303 -3.77 -9.88 10.85
CA SER A 303 -5.04 -10.41 11.35
C SER A 303 -5.48 -9.69 12.63
N LYS A 304 -4.55 -9.45 13.57
CA LYS A 304 -4.84 -8.65 14.78
C LYS A 304 -5.28 -7.22 14.50
N GLN A 305 -4.94 -6.66 13.35
CA GLN A 305 -5.28 -5.30 12.94
C GLN A 305 -6.41 -5.24 11.91
N ASP A 306 -7.14 -6.34 11.72
CA ASP A 306 -8.19 -6.49 10.73
C ASP A 306 -7.74 -6.07 9.32
N GLN A 307 -6.49 -6.39 8.99
CA GLN A 307 -5.86 -6.11 7.70
C GLN A 307 -5.92 -7.34 6.79
N GLU A 308 -6.05 -7.15 5.47
CA GLU A 308 -6.12 -8.23 4.48
C GLU A 308 -4.86 -9.11 4.46
N TYR A 309 -4.91 -10.30 5.06
CA TYR A 309 -3.73 -11.16 5.24
C TYR A 309 -3.64 -12.34 4.24
N LYS A 310 -4.62 -12.50 3.35
CA LYS A 310 -4.77 -13.68 2.47
C LYS A 310 -3.56 -13.92 1.57
N PHE A 311 -3.01 -12.86 0.99
CA PHE A 311 -1.81 -12.97 0.15
C PHE A 311 -0.56 -13.34 0.97
N THR A 312 -0.41 -12.79 2.17
CA THR A 312 0.73 -13.08 3.06
C THR A 312 0.72 -14.52 3.56
N ILE A 313 -0.45 -15.05 3.93
CA ILE A 313 -0.53 -16.47 4.32
C ILE A 313 -0.33 -17.40 3.12
N ALA A 314 -0.82 -17.04 1.92
CA ALA A 314 -0.55 -17.78 0.70
C ALA A 314 0.95 -17.79 0.37
N ALA A 315 1.67 -16.67 0.60
CA ALA A 315 3.11 -16.58 0.44
C ALA A 315 3.87 -17.52 1.40
N ALA A 316 3.42 -17.62 2.65
CA ALA A 316 3.97 -18.58 3.63
C ALA A 316 3.80 -20.02 3.16
N LEU A 317 2.57 -20.41 2.79
CA LEU A 317 2.23 -21.77 2.40
C LEU A 317 2.98 -22.22 1.14
N THR A 318 3.00 -21.37 0.12
CA THR A 318 3.71 -21.66 -1.15
C THR A 318 5.22 -21.76 -0.95
N THR A 319 5.82 -20.94 -0.10
CA THR A 319 7.26 -21.02 0.22
C THR A 319 7.62 -22.32 0.95
N ILE A 320 6.81 -22.74 1.93
CA ILE A 320 7.03 -23.98 2.69
C ILE A 320 6.74 -25.23 1.84
N ALA A 321 5.88 -25.11 0.82
CA ALA A 321 5.46 -26.22 -0.04
C ALA A 321 6.60 -26.93 -0.80
N ILE A 322 7.83 -26.38 -0.80
CA ILE A 322 8.99 -27.06 -1.39
C ILE A 322 9.25 -28.44 -0.76
N VAL A 323 8.96 -28.62 0.53
CA VAL A 323 9.18 -29.89 1.25
C VAL A 323 8.16 -30.94 0.80
N PRO A 324 6.83 -30.72 0.92
CA PRO A 324 5.86 -31.70 0.42
C PRO A 324 5.99 -31.94 -1.09
N PHE A 325 6.33 -30.91 -1.88
CA PHE A 325 6.62 -31.12 -3.30
C PHE A 325 7.77 -32.11 -3.53
N THR A 326 8.87 -31.96 -2.77
CA THR A 326 10.02 -32.86 -2.87
C THR A 326 9.63 -34.29 -2.49
N LEU A 327 8.86 -34.43 -1.41
CA LEU A 327 8.41 -35.74 -0.92
C LEU A 327 7.50 -36.46 -1.92
N ILE A 328 6.56 -35.74 -2.53
CA ILE A 328 5.55 -36.30 -3.43
C ILE A 328 6.15 -36.60 -4.81
N PHE A 329 6.85 -35.63 -5.41
CA PHE A 329 7.22 -35.69 -6.83
C PHE A 329 8.67 -36.11 -7.06
N MET A 330 9.59 -35.86 -6.11
CA MET A 330 11.02 -36.06 -6.33
C MET A 330 11.59 -37.28 -5.60
N SER A 331 10.96 -37.79 -4.54
CA SER A 331 11.50 -38.87 -3.70
C SER A 331 11.93 -40.10 -4.48
N LYS A 332 11.13 -40.57 -5.45
CA LYS A 332 11.49 -41.74 -6.26
C LYS A 332 12.81 -41.52 -7.00
N THR A 333 12.93 -40.41 -7.74
CA THR A 333 14.15 -40.04 -8.48
C THR A 333 15.34 -39.83 -7.54
N ASN A 334 15.13 -39.14 -6.41
CA ASN A 334 16.17 -38.87 -5.41
C ASN A 334 16.71 -40.18 -4.83
N ASN A 335 15.82 -41.10 -4.42
CA ASN A 335 16.22 -42.36 -3.80
C ASN A 335 16.98 -43.26 -4.78
N THR A 336 16.57 -43.33 -6.05
CA THR A 336 17.30 -44.08 -7.08
C THR A 336 18.70 -43.51 -7.29
N LEU A 337 18.83 -42.19 -7.50
CA LEU A 337 20.15 -41.55 -7.69
C LEU A 337 21.04 -41.69 -6.44
N LEU A 338 20.48 -41.59 -5.24
CA LEU A 338 21.20 -41.78 -3.98
C LEU A 338 21.67 -43.23 -3.78
N ALA A 339 20.85 -44.22 -4.14
CA ALA A 339 21.22 -45.64 -4.09
C ALA A 339 22.36 -45.94 -5.08
N GLY A 340 22.30 -45.37 -6.29
CA GLY A 340 23.40 -45.45 -7.27
C GLY A 340 24.68 -44.80 -6.76
N ALA A 341 24.59 -43.59 -6.20
CA ALA A 341 25.73 -42.88 -5.63
C ALA A 341 26.32 -43.52 -4.35
N ALA A 342 25.59 -44.46 -3.72
CA ALA A 342 26.06 -45.24 -2.59
C ALA A 342 26.64 -46.60 -3.00
N GLY A 343 26.62 -46.95 -4.30
CA GLY A 343 27.02 -48.27 -4.79
C GLY A 343 26.04 -49.39 -4.44
N ILE A 344 24.83 -49.06 -3.98
CA ILE A 344 23.79 -50.03 -3.60
C ILE A 344 23.08 -50.60 -4.83
N SER A 345 22.99 -49.80 -5.90
CA SER A 345 22.37 -50.22 -7.16
C SER A 345 23.23 -49.82 -8.34
N ALA A 346 23.51 -50.76 -9.25
CA ALA A 346 24.21 -50.44 -10.49
C ALA A 346 23.25 -49.74 -11.45
N ILE A 347 23.54 -48.49 -11.80
CA ILE A 347 22.75 -47.69 -12.75
C ILE A 347 23.59 -47.51 -14.01
N ARG A 348 22.99 -47.77 -15.18
CA ARG A 348 23.66 -47.56 -16.46
C ARG A 348 23.90 -46.05 -16.71
N SER A 349 24.87 -45.73 -17.55
CA SER A 349 25.21 -44.35 -17.91
C SER A 349 24.00 -43.58 -18.48
N ASP A 350 23.29 -44.18 -19.45
CA ASP A 350 22.16 -43.53 -20.11
C ASP A 350 20.99 -43.31 -19.14
N GLU A 351 20.69 -44.31 -18.31
CA GLU A 351 19.66 -44.21 -17.27
C GLU A 351 20.00 -43.14 -16.23
N THR A 352 21.27 -43.01 -15.85
CA THR A 352 21.74 -41.95 -14.94
C THR A 352 21.47 -40.56 -15.53
N LYS A 353 21.79 -40.35 -16.82
CA LYS A 353 21.51 -39.08 -17.51
C LYS A 353 20.01 -38.80 -17.56
N THR A 354 19.19 -39.78 -17.89
CA THR A 354 17.72 -39.63 -17.90
C THR A 354 17.18 -39.24 -16.53
N LEU A 355 17.65 -39.88 -15.45
CA LEU A 355 17.23 -39.57 -14.09
C LEU A 355 17.67 -38.16 -13.65
N LEU A 356 18.89 -37.73 -14.01
CA LEU A 356 19.38 -36.38 -13.73
C LEU A 356 18.61 -35.31 -14.50
N ILE A 357 18.28 -35.54 -15.77
CA ILE A 357 17.42 -34.63 -16.56
C ILE A 357 16.02 -34.54 -15.95
N LYS A 358 15.44 -35.67 -15.52
CA LYS A 358 14.15 -35.69 -14.82
C LYS A 358 14.23 -34.91 -13.51
N TRP A 359 15.29 -35.11 -12.73
CA TRP A 359 15.54 -34.38 -11.50
C TRP A 359 15.64 -32.87 -11.74
N LEU A 360 16.38 -32.46 -12.78
CA LEU A 360 16.56 -31.06 -13.19
C LEU A 360 15.22 -30.37 -13.47
N ARG A 361 14.34 -31.02 -14.24
CA ARG A 361 13.00 -30.49 -14.57
C ARG A 361 12.13 -30.33 -13.33
N LEU A 362 12.09 -31.35 -12.47
CA LEU A 362 11.32 -31.30 -11.22
C LEU A 362 11.87 -30.25 -10.26
N ASN A 363 13.19 -30.10 -10.18
CA ASN A 363 13.84 -29.10 -9.36
C ASN A 363 13.56 -27.67 -9.86
N ALA A 364 13.49 -27.46 -11.18
CA ALA A 364 13.10 -26.19 -11.77
C ALA A 364 11.66 -25.82 -11.39
N ILE A 365 10.72 -26.76 -11.51
CA ILE A 365 9.32 -26.56 -11.07
C ILE A 365 9.26 -26.22 -9.58
N ARG A 366 10.01 -26.95 -8.74
CA ARG A 366 10.08 -26.70 -7.30
C ARG A 366 10.54 -25.28 -6.97
N SER A 367 11.45 -24.71 -7.75
CA SER A 367 11.94 -23.34 -7.54
C SER A 367 10.85 -22.27 -7.72
N LEU A 368 9.80 -22.55 -8.49
CA LEU A 368 8.69 -21.62 -8.72
C LEU A 368 7.83 -21.42 -7.48
N LEU A 369 7.79 -22.39 -6.55
CA LEU A 369 6.98 -22.31 -5.34
C LEU A 369 7.35 -21.12 -4.44
N PRO A 370 8.62 -20.95 -4.00
CA PRO A 370 9.03 -19.77 -3.25
C PRO A 370 9.00 -18.49 -4.12
N LEU A 371 9.23 -18.59 -5.44
CA LEU A 371 9.08 -17.43 -6.34
C LEU A 371 7.67 -16.84 -6.30
N VAL A 372 6.66 -17.70 -6.46
CA VAL A 372 5.25 -17.33 -6.35
C VAL A 372 4.96 -16.73 -4.98
N GLY A 373 5.52 -17.30 -3.91
CA GLY A 373 5.36 -16.73 -2.56
C GLY A 373 5.88 -15.29 -2.45
N GLY A 374 7.10 -15.04 -2.93
CA GLY A 374 7.66 -13.68 -2.96
C GLY A 374 6.84 -12.69 -3.80
N MET A 375 6.35 -13.14 -4.96
CA MET A 375 5.51 -12.32 -5.84
C MET A 375 4.14 -12.00 -5.24
N LEU A 376 3.49 -12.95 -4.59
CA LEU A 376 2.21 -12.74 -3.90
C LEU A 376 2.33 -11.66 -2.82
N GLU A 377 3.43 -11.64 -2.07
CA GLU A 377 3.63 -10.61 -1.05
C GLU A 377 3.96 -9.25 -1.64
N LEU A 378 4.77 -9.18 -2.70
CA LEU A 378 4.98 -7.92 -3.42
C LEU A 378 3.66 -7.37 -3.97
N TRP A 379 2.81 -8.25 -4.49
CA TRP A 379 1.48 -7.90 -4.97
C TRP A 379 0.58 -7.38 -3.83
N ASN A 380 0.60 -8.03 -2.67
CA ASN A 380 -0.10 -7.55 -1.47
C ASN A 380 0.32 -6.12 -1.10
N ILE A 381 1.63 -5.85 -1.08
CA ILE A 381 2.18 -4.53 -0.77
C ILE A 381 1.76 -3.51 -1.84
N ALA A 382 1.84 -3.89 -3.12
CA ALA A 382 1.46 -3.03 -4.24
C ALA A 382 -0.03 -2.67 -4.19
N ILE A 383 -0.93 -3.66 -4.03
CA ILE A 383 -2.38 -3.40 -3.90
C ILE A 383 -2.68 -2.49 -2.71
N ARG A 384 -2.04 -2.72 -1.56
CA ARG A 384 -2.23 -1.87 -0.37
C ARG A 384 -1.72 -0.45 -0.61
N SER A 385 -0.61 -0.29 -1.32
CA SER A 385 -0.09 1.01 -1.73
C SER A 385 -0.99 1.72 -2.73
N LEU A 386 -1.74 0.97 -3.56
CA LEU A 386 -2.63 1.50 -4.59
C LEU A 386 -4.06 1.74 -4.10
N GLY A 387 -4.53 1.03 -3.06
CA GLY A 387 -5.88 1.13 -2.48
C GLY A 387 -6.04 2.17 -1.38
N ALA A 388 -4.99 2.91 -1.04
CA ALA A 388 -5.04 3.87 0.06
C ALA A 388 -5.61 5.22 -0.38
N ASN A 389 -6.90 5.50 -0.15
CA ASN A 389 -7.43 6.84 0.21
C ASN A 389 -8.96 6.86 0.41
N LEU A 390 -9.36 7.08 1.68
CA LEU A 390 -10.66 7.47 2.27
C LEU A 390 -11.08 6.51 3.39
N LYS A 391 -10.91 6.97 4.64
CA LYS A 391 -11.50 6.35 5.83
C LYS A 391 -12.95 6.78 5.93
N SER A 392 -13.83 5.82 5.68
CA SER A 392 -15.26 5.98 5.81
C SER A 392 -15.68 5.20 7.05
N ILE A 393 -16.38 5.84 7.97
CA ILE A 393 -16.82 5.21 9.21
C ILE A 393 -18.34 5.19 9.23
N SER A 394 -18.93 4.04 9.60
CA SER A 394 -20.35 3.91 9.89
C SER A 394 -20.52 3.88 11.41
N PHE A 395 -21.36 4.76 11.95
CA PHE A 395 -21.74 4.71 13.36
C PHE A 395 -22.77 3.60 13.55
N GLN A 396 -22.42 2.57 14.32
CA GLN A 396 -23.41 1.71 14.96
C GLN A 396 -23.45 2.05 16.45
N ASN A 397 -24.50 2.76 16.84
CA ASN A 397 -24.97 3.02 18.20
C ASN A 397 -23.93 3.63 19.17
N LEU A 398 -24.01 4.95 19.36
CA LEU A 398 -23.54 5.61 20.59
C LEU A 398 -24.48 5.28 21.76
#